data_AF-A0A9E3AQD0-F1
#
_entry.id   AF-A0A9E3AQD0-F1
#
_cell.length_a   1.000
_cell.length_b   1.000
_cell.length_c   1.000
_cell.angle_alpha   90.00
_cell.angle_beta   90.00
_cell.angle_gamma   90.00
#
_symmetry.space_group_name_H-M   'P 1'
#
loop_
_entity.id
_entity.type
_entity.pdbx_description
1 polymer ?
#
loop_
_entity_poly.entity_id
_entity_poly.type
_entity_poly.pdbx_seq_one_letter_code
_entity_poly.pdbx_strand_id
1 'polypeptide(L)' 'TGKAEAMEESMLDFAENVEPNSRLSCQIKVTDALDGLIVRLPESQH' A
#
# COMPACT_ATOMS: atom_id res chain seq x y z
N THR A 1 8.06 1.90 9.41
CA THR A 1 7.42 0.96 8.47
C THR A 1 6.49 0.04 9.27
N GLY A 2 5.18 0.26 9.16
CA GLY A 2 4.17 -0.58 9.82
C GLY A 2 3.74 -1.71 8.89
N LYS A 3 3.40 -2.87 9.46
CA LYS A 3 2.73 -3.95 8.72
C LYS A 3 1.35 -3.48 8.25
N ALA A 4 0.83 -4.12 7.21
CA ALA A 4 -0.57 -3.95 6.85
C ALA A 4 -1.45 -4.45 8.00
N GLU A 5 -2.55 -3.76 8.25
CA GLU A 5 -3.55 -4.21 9.23
C GLU A 5 -4.43 -5.29 8.60
N ALA A 6 -5.09 -6.14 9.40
CA ALA A 6 -5.85 -7.29 8.89
C ALA A 6 -6.90 -6.93 7.82
N MET A 7 -7.52 -5.74 7.94
CA MET A 7 -8.46 -5.24 6.92
C MET A 7 -7.76 -4.91 5.60
N GLU A 8 -6.59 -4.30 5.67
CA GLU A 8 -5.77 -3.99 4.50
C GLU A 8 -5.27 -5.27 3.83
N GLU A 9 -4.78 -6.25 4.61
CA GLU A 9 -4.38 -7.56 4.10
C GLU A 9 -5.52 -8.24 3.33
N SER A 10 -6.73 -8.26 3.91
CA SER A 10 -7.89 -8.86 3.25
C SER A 10 -8.30 -8.18 1.95
N MET A 11 -8.04 -6.88 1.80
CA MET A 11 -8.30 -6.15 0.55
C MET A 11 -7.20 -6.39 -0.48
N LEU A 12 -5.94 -6.46 -0.03
CA LEU A 12 -4.80 -6.79 -0.88
C LEU A 12 -4.92 -8.20 -1.47
N ASP A 13 -5.54 -9.15 -0.76
CA ASP A 13 -5.80 -10.50 -1.30
C ASP A 13 -6.63 -10.50 -2.60
N PHE A 14 -7.38 -9.43 -2.89
CA PHE A 14 -8.13 -9.27 -4.14
C PHE A 14 -7.37 -8.53 -5.25
N ALA A 15 -6.22 -7.93 -4.93
CA ALA A 15 -5.43 -7.17 -5.89
C ALA A 15 -4.50 -8.10 -6.68
N GLU A 16 -4.34 -7.83 -7.97
CA GLU A 16 -3.36 -8.54 -8.79
C GLU A 16 -1.93 -8.02 -8.51
N ASN A 17 -0.94 -8.90 -8.63
CA ASN A 17 0.48 -8.57 -8.51
C ASN A 17 0.89 -7.89 -7.19
N VAL A 18 0.32 -8.33 -6.06
CA VAL A 18 0.72 -7.84 -4.73
C VAL A 18 2.14 -8.27 -4.39
N GLU A 19 2.95 -7.30 -3.98
CA GLU A 19 4.32 -7.49 -3.50
C GLU A 19 4.40 -7.32 -1.98
N PRO A 20 5.47 -7.80 -1.30
CA PRO A 20 5.61 -7.67 0.15
C PRO A 20 5.58 -6.22 0.70
N ASN A 21 5.79 -5.22 -0.17
CA ASN A 21 5.74 -3.80 0.14
C ASN A 21 4.48 -3.11 -0.39
N SER A 22 3.54 -3.84 -1.00
CA SER A 22 2.26 -3.28 -1.45
C SER A 22 1.43 -2.80 -0.26
N ARG A 23 0.78 -1.65 -0.45
CA ARG A 23 -0.05 -0.98 0.56
C ARG A 23 -1.24 -0.29 -0.11
N LEU A 24 -2.35 -0.17 0.60
CA LEU A 24 -3.46 0.67 0.19
C LEU A 24 -3.11 2.14 0.49
N SER A 25 -2.99 2.95 -0.54
CA SER A 25 -2.56 4.36 -0.40
C SER A 25 -3.45 5.17 0.54
N CYS A 26 -4.75 4.88 0.59
CA CYS A 26 -5.70 5.54 1.49
C CYS A 26 -5.44 5.27 2.98
N GLN A 27 -4.72 4.19 3.32
CA GLN A 27 -4.34 3.85 4.69
C GLN A 27 -3.00 4.49 5.11
N ILE A 28 -2.24 5.06 4.17
CA ILE A 28 -0.97 5.73 4.46
C ILE A 28 -1.26 7.18 4.83
N LYS A 29 -1.12 7.51 6.13
CA LYS A 29 -1.19 8.90 6.59
C LYS A 29 0.11 9.63 6.22
N VAL A 30 -0.01 10.67 5.40
CA VAL A 30 1.13 11.52 5.03
C VAL A 30 1.57 12.33 6.26
N THR A 31 2.86 12.27 6.55
CA THR A 31 3.52 12.99 7.65
C THR A 31 4.88 13.49 7.17
N ASP A 32 5.51 14.43 7.88
CA ASP A 32 6.84 14.96 7.53
C ASP A 32 7.92 13.85 7.45
N ALA A 33 7.74 12.76 8.20
CA ALA A 33 8.64 11.60 8.14
C ALA A 33 8.60 10.85 6.79
N LEU A 34 7.64 11.18 5.91
CA LEU A 34 7.48 10.62 4.56
C LEU A 34 7.90 11.61 3.47
N ASP A 35 8.56 12.72 3.80
CA ASP A 35 9.12 13.61 2.79
C ASP A 35 10.13 12.86 1.91
N GLY A 36 9.96 12.98 0.60
CA GLY A 36 10.72 12.21 -0.40
C GLY A 36 10.28 10.75 -0.60
N LEU A 37 9.14 10.30 -0.04
CA LEU A 37 8.59 8.97 -0.30
C LEU A 37 8.29 8.77 -1.80
N ILE A 38 8.83 7.70 -2.37
CA ILE A 38 8.53 7.26 -3.74
C ILE A 38 7.69 5.98 -3.67
N VAL A 39 6.58 5.96 -4.41
CA VAL A 39 5.73 4.78 -4.56
C VAL A 39 5.64 4.39 -6.02
N ARG A 40 5.33 3.11 -6.28
CA ARG A 40 5.10 2.57 -7.61
C ARG A 40 3.65 2.14 -7.70
N LEU A 41 2.98 2.53 -8.77
CA LEU A 41 1.62 2.07 -9.06
C LEU A 41 1.72 0.74 -9.83
N PRO A 42 0.81 -0.22 -9.57
CA PRO A 42 0.73 -1.42 -10.38
C PRO A 42 0.14 -1.10 -11.76
N GLU A 43 0.18 -2.08 -12.67
CA GLU A 43 -0.24 -1.90 -14.06
C GLU A 43 -1.76 -1.66 -14.23
N SER A 44 -2.59 -2.15 -13.29
CA SER A 44 -4.05 -1.99 -13.28
C SER A 44 -4.59 -1.92 -11.84
N GLN A 45 -5.83 -1.43 -11.68
CA GLN A 45 -6.56 -1.27 -10.41
C GLN A 45 -8.02 -1.78 -10.48
N HIS A 46 -8.38 -2.48 -11.57
CA HIS A 46 -9.76 -2.88 -11.88
C HIS A 46 -10.15 -4.24 -11.32
#